data_AF-A0A3N4JWF6-F1
#
_entry.id   AF-A0A3N4JWF6-F1
#
_cell.length_a   1.000
_cell.length_b   1.000
_cell.length_c   1.000
_cell.angle_alpha   90.00
_cell.angle_beta   90.00
_cell.angle_gamma   90.00
#
_symmetry.space_group_name_H-M   'P 1'
#
loop_
_entity.id
_entity.type
_entity.pdbx_description
1 polymer ?
#
loop_
_entity_poly.entity_id
_entity_poly.type
_entity_poly.pdbx_seq_one_letter_code
_entity_poly.pdbx_strand_id
1 'polypeptide(L)' 'PGTIESMTKAVKTEWDKLIPKNLNKYINSMSYRLQQVKDRKGCKLNFMIF' A
#
# COMPACT_ATOMS: atom_id res chain seq x y z
N PRO A 1 4.75 -23.04 13.29
CA PRO A 1 4.44 -21.77 12.58
C PRO A 1 5.71 -20.92 12.45
N GLY A 2 6.53 -21.13 11.42
CA GLY A 2 7.81 -20.43 11.35
C GLY A 2 8.87 -21.04 10.42
N THR A 3 8.45 -21.68 9.34
CA THR A 3 9.39 -22.01 8.26
C THR A 3 9.29 -20.93 7.18
N ILE A 4 10.41 -20.61 6.52
CA ILE A 4 10.44 -19.66 5.39
C ILE A 4 9.37 -20.05 4.36
N GLU A 5 9.22 -21.35 4.10
CA GLU A 5 8.21 -21.89 3.18
C GLU A 5 6.77 -21.52 3.59
N SER A 6 6.44 -21.64 4.88
CA SER A 6 5.11 -21.25 5.37
C SER A 6 4.84 -19.76 5.21
N MET A 7 5.86 -18.91 5.39
CA MET A 7 5.76 -17.47 5.18
C MET A 7 5.61 -17.13 3.70
N THR A 8 6.39 -17.77 2.82
CA THR A 8 6.29 -17.59 1.37
C THR A 8 4.90 -17.97 0.86
N LYS A 9 4.35 -19.09 1.34
CA LYS A 9 2.99 -19.53 0.96
C LYS A 9 1.92 -18.55 1.44
N ALA A 10 2.04 -18.03 2.66
CA ALA A 10 1.12 -17.02 3.19
C ALA A 10 1.17 -15.72 2.38
N VAL A 11 2.38 -15.20 2.10
CA VAL A 11 2.57 -13.98 1.28
C VAL A 11 1.98 -14.16 -0.11
N LYS A 12 2.25 -15.30 -0.77
CA LYS A 12 1.70 -15.59 -2.09
C LYS A 12 0.17 -15.65 -2.07
N THR A 13 -0.40 -16.28 -1.06
CA THR A 13 -1.86 -16.40 -0.90
C THR A 13 -2.53 -15.04 -0.73
N GLU A 14 -1.95 -14.15 0.08
CA GLU A 14 -2.48 -12.78 0.23
C GLU A 14 -2.27 -11.93 -1.01
N TRP A 15 -1.15 -12.11 -1.71
CA TRP A 15 -0.89 -11.43 -2.98
C TRP A 15 -1.90 -11.80 -4.06
N ASP A 16 -2.21 -13.09 -4.20
CA ASP A 16 -3.16 -13.60 -5.20
C ASP A 16 -4.60 -13.13 -4.95
N LYS A 17 -4.93 -12.70 -3.72
CA LYS A 17 -6.24 -12.09 -3.39
C LYS A 17 -6.35 -10.62 -3.81
N LEU A 18 -5.25 -9.95 -4.18
CA LEU A 18 -5.26 -8.54 -4.51
C LEU A 18 -5.95 -8.31 -5.86
N ILE A 19 -7.02 -7.49 -5.84
CA ILE A 19 -7.77 -7.12 -7.04
C ILE A 19 -7.19 -5.83 -7.63
N PRO A 20 -6.82 -5.78 -8.92
CA PRO A 20 -6.24 -4.58 -9.54
C PRO A 20 -7.05 -3.29 -9.32
N LYS A 21 -8.39 -3.39 -9.36
CA LYS A 21 -9.29 -2.27 -9.09
C LYS A 21 -9.13 -1.68 -7.68
N ASN A 22 -8.88 -2.53 -6.69
CA ASN A 22 -8.62 -2.11 -5.31
C ASN A 22 -7.24 -1.49 -5.14
N LEU A 23 -6.29 -1.82 -6.03
CA LEU A 23 -4.96 -1.22 -6.05
C LEU A 23 -4.96 0.14 -6.75
N ASN A 24 -5.79 0.31 -7.79
CA ASN A 24 -5.90 1.58 -8.52
C ASN A 24 -6.30 2.76 -7.62
N LYS A 25 -7.05 2.54 -6.54
CA LYS A 25 -7.38 3.62 -5.58
C LYS A 25 -6.13 4.29 -5.01
N TYR A 26 -5.04 3.54 -4.82
CA TYR A 26 -3.78 4.08 -4.30
C TYR A 26 -3.06 4.92 -5.35
N ILE A 27 -3.00 4.45 -6.59
CA ILE A 27 -2.42 5.18 -7.73
C ILE A 27 -3.20 6.46 -7.99
N ASN A 28 -4.53 6.36 -8.07
CA ASN A 28 -5.42 7.49 -8.34
C ASN A 28 -5.34 8.55 -7.23
N SER A 29 -5.08 8.15 -5.98
CA SER A 29 -4.90 9.08 -4.86
C SER A 29 -3.56 9.82 -4.86
N MET A 30 -2.58 9.44 -5.70
CA MET A 30 -1.21 9.93 -5.62
C MET A 30 -1.09 11.44 -5.80
N SER A 31 -1.87 12.02 -6.73
CA SER A 31 -1.88 13.48 -6.96
C SER A 31 -2.27 14.25 -5.69
N TYR A 32 -3.33 13.80 -5.01
CA TYR A 32 -3.78 14.36 -3.74
C TYR A 32 -2.73 14.22 -2.64
N ARG A 33 -2.05 13.07 -2.57
CA ARG A 33 -0.96 12.84 -1.61
C ARG A 33 0.20 13.81 -1.83
N LEU A 34 0.61 13.99 -3.08
CA LEU A 34 1.67 14.93 -3.45
C LEU A 34 1.30 16.37 -3.13
N GLN A 35 0.04 16.76 -3.33
CA GLN A 35 -0.43 18.09 -2.96
C GLN A 35 -0.30 18.32 -1.45
N GLN A 36 -0.74 17.37 -0.63
CA GLN A 36 -0.58 17.48 0.82
C GLN A 36 0.89 17.57 1.25
N VAL A 37 1.82 16.89 0.56
CA VAL A 37 3.26 17.00 0.87
C VAL A 37 3.74 18.43 0.61
N LYS A 38 3.31 19.05 -0.49
CA LYS A 38 3.63 20.45 -0.80
C LYS A 38 3.05 21.40 0.26
N ASP A 39 1.78 21.23 0.60
CA ASP A 39 1.08 22.09 1.57
C ASP A 39 1.72 22.03 2.96
N ARG A 40 2.27 20.85 3.32
CA ARG A 40 2.99 20.64 4.58
C ARG A 40 4.49 20.88 4.48
N LYS A 41 5.00 21.47 3.40
CA LYS A 41 6.43 21.75 3.18
C LYS A 41 7.32 20.52 3.39
N GLY A 42 6.83 19.34 2.99
CA GLY A 42 7.56 18.08 3.13
C GLY A 42 7.44 17.41 4.49
N CYS A 43 6.65 17.93 5.44
CA CYS A 43 6.42 17.22 6.71
C CYS A 43 5.68 15.90 6.50
N LYS A 44 5.99 14.92 7.35
CA LYS A 44 5.40 13.58 7.30
C LYS A 44 3.87 13.65 7.35
N LEU A 45 3.25 12.93 6.42
CA LEU A 45 1.81 12.74 6.35
C LEU A 45 1.47 11.33 6.84
N ASN A 46 0.38 11.22 7.60
CA ASN A 46 -0.19 9.94 7.96
C ASN A 46 -1.07 9.46 6.81
N PHE A 47 -0.44 8.86 5.79
CA PHE A 47 -1.19 8.08 4.80
C PHE A 47 -1.43 6.68 5.38
N MET A 48 -2.67 6.38 5.76
CA MET A 48 -3.06 5.01 6.06
C MET A 48 -3.04 4.20 4.75
N ILE A 49 -2.16 3.22 4.69
CA ILE A 49 -2.10 2.20 3.64
C ILE A 49 -2.40 0.86 4.34
N PHE A 50 -3.64 0.69 4.81
CA PHE A 50 -4.16 -0.59 5.28
C PHE A 50 -5.65 -0.65 4.92
#